data_AF-A0A927CNS0-F1
#
_entry.id   AF-A0A927CNS0-F1
#
_cell.length_a   1.000
_cell.length_b   1.000
_cell.length_c   1.000
_cell.angle_alpha   90.00
_cell.angle_beta   90.00
_cell.angle_gamma   90.00
#
_symmetry.space_group_name_H-M   'P 1'
#
loop_
_entity.id
_entity.type
_entity.pdbx_description
1 polymer ?
#
loop_
_entity_poly.entity_id
_entity_poly.type
_entity_poly.pdbx_seq_one_letter_code
_entity_poly.pdbx_strand_id
1 'polypeptide(L)' 'MSLVDVSSVSASLFILGVVFLLLIFGLLSFGILRMFQQKFRAGWLSFGGAVVSFAGFMYILNKWYL' A
#
# COMPACT_ATOMS: atom_id res chain seq x y z
N MET A 1 21.18 11.46 -15.60
CA MET A 1 20.42 10.75 -14.55
C MET A 1 21.23 10.82 -13.28
N SER A 2 20.86 11.67 -12.33
CA SER A 2 21.44 11.61 -11.00
C SER A 2 20.94 10.32 -10.34
N LEU A 3 21.86 9.47 -9.95
CA LEU A 3 21.55 8.33 -9.09
C LEU A 3 21.01 8.93 -7.79
N VAL A 4 19.71 8.75 -7.55
CA VAL A 4 19.12 9.08 -6.26
C VAL A 4 19.80 8.17 -5.25
N ASP A 5 20.68 8.74 -4.44
CA ASP A 5 21.50 8.00 -3.50
C ASP A 5 20.62 7.57 -2.32
N VAL A 6 20.24 6.29 -2.35
CA VAL A 6 19.36 5.66 -1.35
C VAL A 6 20.16 5.15 -0.14
N SER A 7 21.48 5.36 -0.11
CA SER A 7 22.37 4.88 0.95
C SER A 7 22.04 5.46 2.34
N SER A 8 21.36 6.61 2.39
CA SER A 8 20.88 7.25 3.61
C SER A 8 19.46 6.81 4.02
N VAL A 9 18.74 6.10 3.15
CA VAL A 9 17.39 5.60 3.45
C VAL A 9 17.55 4.28 4.19
N SER A 10 17.02 4.22 5.40
CA SER A 10 17.03 2.97 6.17
C SER A 10 16.39 1.85 5.35
N ALA A 11 17.07 0.71 5.24
CA ALA A 11 16.55 -0.48 4.56
C ALA A 11 15.15 -0.86 5.07
N SER A 12 14.87 -0.58 6.35
CA SER A 12 13.55 -0.76 6.95
C SER A 12 12.46 0.10 6.30
N LEU A 13 12.74 1.36 5.94
CA LEU A 13 11.79 2.28 5.30
C LEU A 13 11.49 1.82 3.87
N PHE A 14 12.53 1.39 3.14
CA PHE A 14 12.37 0.85 1.79
C PHE A 14 11.50 -0.41 1.80
N ILE A 15 11.81 -1.38 2.67
CA ILE A 15 11.03 -2.63 2.79
C ILE A 15 9.59 -2.31 3.20
N LEU A 16 9.40 -1.40 4.17
CA LEU A 16 8.06 -0.95 4.59
C LEU A 16 7.28 -0.39 3.40
N GLY A 17 7.88 0.51 2.63
CA GLY A 17 7.27 1.11 1.44
C GLY A 17 6.86 0.05 0.42
N VAL A 18 7.76 -0.88 0.09
CA VAL A 18 7.48 -1.96 -0.89
C VAL A 18 6.37 -2.87 -0.42
N VAL A 19 6.37 -3.29 0.85
CA VAL A 19 5.33 -4.17 1.41
C VAL A 19 3.96 -3.52 1.36
N PHE A 20 3.85 -2.26 1.81
CA PHE A 20 2.57 -1.53 1.77
C PHE A 20 2.12 -1.23 0.35
N LEU A 21 3.04 -0.91 -0.56
CA LEU A 21 2.74 -0.69 -1.97
C LEU A 21 2.15 -1.97 -2.60
N LEU A 22 2.81 -3.12 -2.44
CA LEU A 22 2.31 -4.41 -2.93
C LEU A 22 0.94 -4.75 -2.35
N LEU A 23 0.74 -4.49 -1.06
CA LEU A 23 -0.50 -4.80 -0.37
C LEU A 23 -1.67 -3.89 -0.83
N ILE A 24 -1.44 -2.58 -0.94
CA ILE A 24 -2.45 -1.60 -1.40
C ILE A 24 -2.83 -1.86 -2.86
N PHE A 25 -1.84 -1.96 -3.76
CA PHE A 25 -2.10 -2.19 -5.18
C PHE A 25 -2.64 -3.59 -5.45
N GLY A 26 -2.22 -4.60 -4.68
CA GLY A 26 -2.79 -5.95 -4.73
C GLY A 26 -4.27 -5.95 -4.36
N LEU A 27 -4.65 -5.31 -3.24
CA LEU A 27 -6.03 -5.18 -2.79
C LEU A 27 -6.89 -4.38 -3.77
N LEU A 28 -6.35 -3.30 -4.35
CA LEU A 28 -7.01 -2.53 -5.40
C LEU A 28 -7.27 -3.39 -6.64
N SER A 29 -6.26 -4.09 -7.15
CA SER A 29 -6.38 -4.96 -8.32
C SER A 29 -7.43 -6.06 -8.09
N PHE A 30 -7.40 -6.72 -6.93
CA PHE A 30 -8.42 -7.71 -6.54
C PHE A 30 -9.81 -7.10 -6.37
N GLY A 31 -9.92 -5.89 -5.81
CA GLY A 31 -11.17 -5.17 -5.64
C GLY A 31 -11.82 -4.86 -6.99
N ILE A 32 -11.02 -4.35 -7.93
CA ILE A 32 -11.45 -4.05 -9.30
C ILE A 32 -11.90 -5.34 -10.01
N LEU A 33 -11.12 -6.42 -9.95
CA LEU A 33 -11.51 -7.72 -10.52
C LEU A 33 -12.86 -8.22 -9.98
N ARG A 34 -13.12 -8.07 -8.67
CA ARG A 34 -14.39 -8.48 -8.06
C ARG A 34 -15.57 -7.59 -8.48
N MET A 35 -15.35 -6.31 -8.75
CA MET A 35 -16.38 -5.42 -9.29
C MET A 35 -16.79 -5.83 -10.71
N PHE A 36 -15.83 -6.22 -11.56
CA PHE A 36 -16.13 -6.76 -12.89
C PHE A 36 -16.91 -8.07 -12.84
N GLN A 37 -16.75 -8.88 -11.79
CA GLN A 37 -17.53 -10.10 -11.55
C GLN A 37 -18.95 -9.84 -10.99
N GLN A 38 -19.42 -8.58 -10.97
CA GLN A 38 -20.67 -8.14 -10.33
C GLN A 38 -20.76 -8.45 -8.82
N LYS A 39 -19.66 -8.87 -8.19
CA LYS A 39 -19.56 -9.14 -6.74
C LYS A 39 -19.22 -7.85 -5.98
N PHE A 40 -20.05 -6.83 -6.12
CA PHE A 40 -19.81 -5.48 -5.58
C PHE A 40 -19.53 -5.45 -4.07
N ARG A 41 -20.26 -6.24 -3.27
CA ARG A 41 -20.03 -6.31 -1.80
C ARG A 41 -18.61 -6.77 -1.45
N ALA A 42 -18.12 -7.76 -2.20
CA ALA A 42 -16.80 -8.34 -1.99
C ALA A 42 -15.67 -7.46 -2.55
N GLY A 43 -15.95 -6.68 -3.59
CA GLY A 43 -15.02 -5.66 -4.11
C GLY A 43 -14.86 -4.46 -3.19
N TRP A 44 -15.94 -4.01 -2.55
CA TRP A 44 -15.91 -2.93 -1.55
C TRP A 44 -15.06 -3.27 -0.33
N LEU A 45 -15.08 -4.53 0.13
CA LEU A 45 -14.21 -4.97 1.22
C LEU A 45 -12.72 -4.86 0.86
N SER A 46 -12.34 -5.22 -0.37
CA SER A 46 -10.95 -5.07 -0.84
C SER A 46 -10.53 -3.61 -0.94
N PHE A 47 -11.41 -2.73 -1.42
CA PHE A 47 -11.17 -1.28 -1.43
C PHE A 47 -11.02 -0.72 -0.01
N GLY A 48 -11.90 -1.12 0.91
CA GLY A 48 -11.79 -0.77 2.32
C GLY A 48 -10.47 -1.24 2.92
N GLY A 49 -10.04 -2.46 2.62
CA GLY A 49 -8.74 -2.99 3.02
C GLY A 49 -7.58 -2.15 2.49
N ALA A 50 -7.63 -1.70 1.23
CA ALA A 50 -6.61 -0.83 0.65
C ALA A 50 -6.51 0.53 1.38
N VAL A 51 -7.65 1.13 1.70
CA VAL A 51 -7.72 2.40 2.46
C VAL A 51 -7.16 2.24 3.87
N VAL A 52 -7.55 1.18 4.60
CA VAL A 52 -7.03 0.88 5.95
C VAL A 52 -5.52 0.66 5.92
N SER A 53 -5.03 -0.02 4.89
CA SER A 53 -3.60 -0.27 4.72
C SER A 53 -2.81 1.00 4.45
N PHE A 54 -3.37 1.91 3.65
CA PHE A 54 -2.78 3.23 3.43
C PHE A 54 -2.74 4.07 4.72
N ALA A 55 -3.83 4.06 5.50
CA ALA A 55 -3.86 4.73 6.80
C ALA A 55 -2.82 4.15 7.78
N GLY A 56 -2.67 2.82 7.81
CA GLY A 56 -1.63 2.15 8.60
C GLY A 56 -0.21 2.54 8.19
N PHE A 57 0.05 2.62 6.88
CA PHE A 57 1.34 3.09 6.36
C PHE A 57 1.66 4.53 6.81
N MET A 58 0.70 5.44 6.65
CA MET A 58 0.81 6.83 7.11
C MET A 58 1.08 6.92 8.62
N TYR A 59 0.40 6.11 9.42
CA TYR A 59 0.61 6.06 10.87
C TYR A 59 2.03 5.61 11.22
N ILE A 60 2.56 4.58 10.55
CA ILE A 60 3.92 4.08 10.78
C ILE A 60 4.95 5.13 10.37
N LEU A 61 4.76 5.79 9.23
CA LEU A 61 5.66 6.87 8.80
C LEU A 61 5.70 8.01 9.81
N ASN A 62 4.53 8.49 10.25
CA ASN A 62 4.43 9.59 11.22
C ASN A 62 5.06 9.22 12.58
N LYS A 63 4.91 7.96 13.03
CA LYS A 63 5.40 7.57 14.36
C LYS A 63 6.90 7.27 14.41
N TRP A 64 7.49 6.79 13.31
CA TRP A 64 8.86 6.24 13.33
C TRP A 64 9.87 6.98 12.45
N TYR A 65 9.41 7.80 11.50
CA TYR A 65 10.30 8.39 10.48
C TYR A 65 10.11 9.89 10.25
N LEU A 66 9.04 10.50 10.78
CA LEU A 66 8.72 11.93 10.67
C LEU A 66 8.86 12.59 12.05
#